data_AF-A0A2V4W0K6-F1
#
_entry.id   AF-A0A2V4W0K6-F1
#
_cell.length_a   1.000
_cell.length_b   1.000
_cell.length_c   1.000
_cell.angle_alpha   90.00
_cell.angle_beta   90.00
_cell.angle_gamma   90.00
#
_symmetry.space_group_name_H-M   'P 1'
#
loop_
_entity.id
_entity.type
_entity.pdbx_description
1 polymer ?
#
loop_
_entity_poly.entity_id
_entity_poly.type
_entity_poly.pdbx_seq_one_letter_code
_entity_poly.pdbx_strand_id
1 'polypeptide(L)'
;MRVTTHMAQRMNNRGIVQSMVDLTIEIGVIKGDRYITDRRCLNDYLNELDTKLVDCRSMYKKYEHYRVSIIIAKAINRLVQLRSLVLKMMNKGGVTVVVCGNNLVTTYNTDSHHQYKSY
;
A
#
# COMPACT_ATOMS: atom_id res chain seq x y z
N MET A 1 1.07 8.11 -13.53
CA MET A 1 -0.33 7.95 -14.02
C MET A 1 -1.12 9.22 -13.74
N ARG A 2 -2.16 9.53 -14.53
CA ARG A 2 -3.01 10.71 -14.32
C ARG A 2 -4.27 10.34 -13.53
N VAL A 3 -4.55 11.08 -12.46
CA VAL A 3 -5.78 10.93 -11.67
C VAL A 3 -6.92 11.61 -12.41
N THR A 4 -7.98 10.87 -12.73
CA THR A 4 -9.20 11.43 -13.32
C THR A 4 -10.08 12.08 -12.25
N THR A 5 -10.98 12.97 -12.64
CA THR A 5 -11.97 13.59 -11.72
C THR A 5 -12.81 12.54 -11.01
N HIS A 6 -13.23 11.50 -11.73
CA HIS A 6 -13.97 10.38 -11.16
C HIS A 6 -13.12 9.64 -10.10
N MET A 7 -11.85 9.35 -10.38
CA MET A 7 -10.94 8.76 -9.40
C MET A 7 -10.79 9.61 -8.13
N ALA A 8 -10.57 10.92 -8.28
CA ALA A 8 -10.43 11.84 -7.13
C ALA A 8 -11.69 11.85 -6.26
N GLN A 9 -12.89 11.90 -6.87
CA GLN A 9 -14.16 11.82 -6.16
C GLN A 9 -14.31 10.48 -5.43
N ARG A 10 -13.95 9.36 -6.06
CA ARG A 10 -14.06 8.02 -5.49
C ARG A 10 -13.10 7.80 -4.32
N MET A 11 -11.90 8.38 -4.40
CA MET A 11 -10.93 8.41 -3.32
C MET A 11 -11.48 9.12 -2.09
N ASN A 12 -12.04 10.32 -2.27
CA ASN A 12 -12.61 11.11 -1.18
C ASN A 12 -13.78 10.36 -0.51
N ASN A 13 -14.73 9.87 -1.31
CA ASN A 13 -15.92 9.18 -0.80
C ASN A 13 -15.62 7.88 -0.04
N ARG A 14 -14.43 7.29 -0.21
CA ARG A 14 -14.02 6.04 0.45
C ARG A 14 -12.91 6.20 1.48
N GLY A 15 -12.43 7.43 1.68
CA GLY A 15 -11.25 7.69 2.47
C GLY A 15 -10.04 6.85 2.02
N ILE A 16 -9.84 6.75 0.70
CA ILE A 16 -8.67 6.11 0.09
C ILE A 16 -7.71 7.23 -0.28
N VAL A 17 -6.57 7.28 0.39
CA VAL A 17 -5.52 8.28 0.14
C VAL A 17 -4.63 7.87 -1.02
N GLN A 18 -3.96 8.83 -1.66
CA GLN A 18 -3.11 8.58 -2.83
C GLN A 18 -2.03 7.52 -2.55
N SER A 19 -1.43 7.54 -1.37
CA SER A 19 -0.40 6.57 -1.00
C SER A 19 -0.92 5.12 -0.91
N MET A 20 -2.22 4.90 -0.71
CA MET A 20 -2.82 3.56 -0.84
C MET A 20 -2.91 3.13 -2.30
N VAL A 21 -3.26 4.07 -3.20
CA VAL A 21 -3.32 3.82 -4.65
C VAL A 21 -1.94 3.50 -5.19
N ASP A 22 -0.95 4.30 -4.82
CA ASP A 22 0.44 4.11 -5.25
C ASP A 22 0.96 2.75 -4.79
N LEU A 23 0.72 2.38 -3.52
CA LEU A 23 1.12 1.07 -3.02
C LEU A 23 0.38 -0.07 -3.73
N THR A 24 -0.92 0.07 -3.98
CA THR A 24 -1.68 -0.95 -4.75
C THR A 24 -1.11 -1.15 -6.15
N ILE A 25 -0.62 -0.10 -6.81
CA ILE A 25 0.03 -0.21 -8.12
C ILE A 25 1.39 -0.89 -8.01
N GLU A 26 2.13 -0.64 -6.93
CA GLU A 26 3.47 -1.19 -6.70
C GLU A 26 3.46 -2.70 -6.39
N ILE A 27 2.59 -3.14 -5.48
CA ILE A 27 2.61 -4.53 -4.95
C ILE A 27 1.38 -5.35 -5.33
N GLY A 28 0.36 -4.73 -5.92
CA GLY A 28 -0.91 -5.39 -6.21
C GLY A 28 -0.81 -6.41 -7.35
N VAL A 29 -1.66 -7.43 -7.29
CA VAL A 29 -1.79 -8.43 -8.35
C VAL A 29 -2.57 -7.82 -9.50
N ILE A 30 -2.02 -7.94 -10.72
CA ILE A 30 -2.67 -7.48 -11.94
C ILE A 30 -3.73 -8.51 -12.37
N LYS A 31 -4.97 -8.06 -12.55
CA LYS A 31 -6.07 -8.84 -13.15
C LYS A 31 -6.78 -8.01 -14.21
N GLY A 32 -6.36 -8.17 -15.47
CA GLY A 32 -6.85 -7.37 -16.59
C GLY A 32 -6.41 -5.92 -16.45
N ASP A 33 -7.38 -5.00 -16.38
CA ASP A 33 -7.22 -3.55 -16.22
C ASP A 33 -7.14 -3.10 -14.75
N ARG A 34 -6.91 -4.04 -13.82
CA ARG A 34 -6.99 -3.78 -12.37
C ARG A 34 -5.74 -4.21 -11.64
N TYR A 35 -5.32 -3.38 -10.70
CA TYR A 35 -4.37 -3.72 -9.64
C TYR A 35 -5.15 -4.00 -8.37
N ILE A 36 -4.94 -5.18 -7.77
CA ILE A 36 -5.72 -5.65 -6.64
C ILE A 36 -4.77 -5.99 -5.48
N THR A 37 -5.01 -5.37 -4.33
CA THR A 37 -4.40 -5.77 -3.06
C THR A 37 -5.47 -6.38 -2.17
N ASP A 38 -5.36 -7.67 -1.87
CA ASP A 38 -6.24 -8.34 -0.91
C ASP A 38 -5.55 -8.45 0.46
N ARG A 39 -6.27 -8.98 1.47
CA ARG A 39 -5.69 -9.18 2.81
C ARG A 39 -4.46 -10.07 2.81
N ARG A 40 -4.40 -11.07 1.92
CA ARG A 40 -3.29 -12.02 1.87
C ARG A 40 -2.03 -11.34 1.37
N CYS A 41 -2.12 -10.68 0.21
CA CYS A 41 -1.03 -9.90 -0.38
C CYS A 41 -0.53 -8.82 0.58
N LEU A 42 -1.44 -8.11 1.26
CA LEU A 42 -1.06 -7.10 2.25
C LEU A 42 -0.37 -7.70 3.48
N ASN A 43 -0.80 -8.89 3.93
CA ASN A 43 -0.18 -9.58 5.06
C ASN A 43 1.22 -10.11 4.71
N ASP A 44 1.39 -10.66 3.50
CA ASP A 44 2.68 -11.12 3.01
C ASP A 44 3.67 -9.96 2.93
N TYR A 45 3.23 -8.81 2.41
CA TYR A 45 4.03 -7.59 2.37
C TYR A 45 4.29 -6.99 3.77
N LEU A 46 3.32 -7.08 4.69
CA LEU A 46 3.50 -6.66 6.08
C LEU A 46 4.61 -7.46 6.76
N ASN A 47 4.65 -8.78 6.55
CA ASN A 47 5.71 -9.64 7.07
C ASN A 47 7.09 -9.23 6.53
N GLU A 48 7.18 -8.94 5.23
CA GLU A 48 8.41 -8.45 4.61
C GLU A 48 8.89 -7.13 5.25
N LEU A 49 7.97 -6.20 5.53
CA LEU A 49 8.29 -4.96 6.23
C LEU A 49 8.76 -5.19 7.66
N ASP A 50 8.14 -6.12 8.38
CA ASP A 50 8.53 -6.47 9.74
C ASP A 50 9.93 -7.09 9.79
N THR A 51 10.28 -7.95 8.84
CA THR A 51 11.66 -8.46 8.68
C THR A 51 12.63 -7.32 8.43
N LYS A 52 12.35 -6.43 7.45
CA LYS A 52 13.21 -5.27 7.16
C LYS A 52 13.37 -4.34 8.37
N LEU A 53 12.32 -4.17 9.18
CA LEU A 53 12.37 -3.36 10.40
C LEU A 53 13.28 -3.98 11.46
N VAL A 54 13.22 -5.30 11.66
CA VAL A 54 14.11 -6.01 12.59
C VAL A 54 15.57 -5.84 12.17
N ASP A 55 15.86 -6.01 10.88
CA ASP A 55 17.21 -5.85 10.34
C ASP A 55 17.72 -4.41 10.51
N CYS A 56 16.90 -3.42 10.11
CA CYS A 56 17.27 -2.02 10.23
C CYS A 56 17.48 -1.60 11.69
N ARG A 57 16.68 -2.12 12.63
CA ARG A 57 16.86 -1.87 14.07
C ARG A 57 18.15 -2.48 14.61
N SER A 58 18.49 -3.69 14.17
CA SER A 58 19.76 -4.34 14.51
C SER A 58 20.95 -3.55 13.97
N MET A 59 20.87 -3.06 12.73
CA MET A 59 21.88 -2.18 12.14
C MET A 59 22.00 -0.86 12.89
N TYR A 60 20.88 -0.22 13.24
CA TYR A 60 20.87 1.03 14.01
C TYR A 60 21.65 0.88 15.33
N LYS A 61 21.38 -0.19 16.10
CA LYS A 61 22.11 -0.49 17.34
C LYS A 61 23.59 -0.72 17.11
N LYS A 62 23.96 -1.46 16.06
CA LYS A 62 25.37 -1.75 15.73
C LYS A 62 26.17 -0.48 15.40
N TYR A 63 25.54 0.51 14.77
CA TYR A 63 26.18 1.73 14.31
C TYR A 63 25.75 2.98 15.08
N GLU A 64 25.21 2.83 16.30
CA GLU A 64 24.57 3.92 17.05
C GLU A 64 25.47 5.16 17.20
N HIS A 65 26.77 4.95 17.43
CA HIS A 65 27.78 6.01 17.60
C HIS A 65 28.28 6.64 16.29
N TYR A 66 27.88 6.12 15.13
CA TYR A 66 28.30 6.61 13.82
C TYR A 66 27.24 7.52 13.22
N ARG A 67 27.65 8.50 12.41
CA ARG A 67 26.73 9.43 11.72
C ARG A 67 25.68 8.73 10.83
N VAL A 68 25.99 7.52 10.34
CA VAL A 68 25.07 6.73 9.52
C VAL A 68 23.81 6.30 10.29
N SER A 69 23.84 6.26 11.64
CA SER A 69 22.67 5.92 12.47
C SER A 69 21.48 6.83 12.20
N ILE A 70 21.72 8.11 11.89
CA ILE A 70 20.68 9.08 11.52
C ILE A 70 19.97 8.67 10.22
N ILE A 71 20.71 8.19 9.22
CA ILE A 71 20.15 7.74 7.95
C ILE A 71 19.33 6.46 8.17
N ILE A 72 19.84 5.53 8.97
CA ILE A 72 19.14 4.29 9.34
C ILE A 72 17.85 4.63 10.09
N ALA A 73 17.88 5.57 11.05
CA ALA A 73 16.69 6.02 11.77
C ALA A 73 15.63 6.62 10.84
N LYS A 74 16.04 7.41 9.83
CA LYS A 74 15.13 7.92 8.79
C LYS A 74 14.51 6.77 7.97
N ALA A 75 15.30 5.76 7.61
CA ALA A 75 14.79 4.58 6.90
C ALA A 75 13.79 3.79 7.75
N ILE A 76 14.08 3.57 9.04
CA ILE A 76 13.15 2.93 9.99
C ILE A 76 11.84 3.70 10.06
N ASN A 77 11.89 5.03 10.19
CA ASN A 77 10.67 5.85 10.23
C ASN A 77 9.83 5.70 8.96
N ARG A 78 10.46 5.67 7.78
CA ARG A 78 9.75 5.43 6.51
C ARG A 78 9.09 4.05 6.49
N LEU A 79 9.80 3.00 6.92
CA LEU A 79 9.26 1.65 7.01
C LEU A 79 8.08 1.57 7.99
N VAL A 80 8.14 2.24 9.14
CA VAL A 80 7.03 2.31 10.11
C VAL A 80 5.82 3.02 9.52
N GLN A 81 6.01 4.12 8.80
CA GLN A 81 4.91 4.84 8.14
C GLN A 81 4.24 3.98 7.06
N LEU A 82 5.04 3.29 6.26
CA LEU A 82 4.56 2.41 5.21
C LEU A 82 3.82 1.19 5.80
N ARG A 83 4.33 0.61 6.88
CA ARG A 83 3.63 -0.43 7.67
C ARG A 83 2.27 0.05 8.18
N SER A 84 2.20 1.27 8.73
CA SER A 84 0.93 1.88 9.18
C SER A 84 -0.07 2.02 8.03
N LEU A 85 0.40 2.36 6.84
CA LEU A 85 -0.43 2.45 5.64
C LEU A 85 -0.98 1.09 5.21
N VAL A 86 -0.14 0.04 5.20
CA VAL A 86 -0.56 -1.34 4.91
C VAL A 86 -1.65 -1.79 5.88
N LEU A 87 -1.48 -1.54 7.18
CA LEU A 87 -2.49 -1.87 8.19
C LEU A 87 -3.83 -1.13 7.94
N LYS A 88 -3.78 0.14 7.52
CA LYS A 88 -4.99 0.89 7.13
C LYS A 88 -5.68 0.26 5.91
N MET A 89 -4.91 -0.22 4.92
CA MET A 89 -5.45 -0.93 3.76
C MET A 89 -6.04 -2.29 4.15
N MET A 90 -5.41 -3.02 5.07
CA MET A 90 -5.95 -4.27 5.61
C MET A 90 -7.29 -4.08 6.31
N ASN A 91 -7.42 -3.03 7.13
CA ASN A 91 -8.67 -2.69 7.81
C ASN A 91 -9.80 -2.36 6.81
N LYS A 92 -9.46 -1.90 5.61
CA LYS A 92 -10.41 -1.67 4.52
C LYS A 92 -10.76 -2.93 3.72
N GLY A 93 -10.13 -4.08 4.01
CA GLY A 93 -10.32 -5.31 3.26
C GLY A 93 -9.53 -5.35 1.94
N GLY A 94 -8.49 -4.54 1.82
CA GLY A 94 -7.73 -4.39 0.58
C GLY A 94 -8.23 -3.24 -0.30
N VAL A 95 -7.45 -2.89 -1.31
CA VAL A 95 -7.76 -1.81 -2.26
C VAL A 95 -7.57 -2.32 -3.69
N THR A 96 -8.55 -2.00 -4.53
CA THR A 96 -8.49 -2.22 -5.97
C THR A 96 -8.40 -0.88 -6.69
N VAL A 97 -7.52 -0.80 -7.68
CA VAL A 97 -7.32 0.36 -8.54
C VAL A 97 -7.52 -0.09 -9.98
N VAL A 98 -8.37 0.63 -10.71
CA VAL A 98 -8.66 0.36 -12.13
C VAL A 98 -7.97 1.40 -12.99
N VAL A 99 -7.28 0.94 -14.03
CA VAL A 99 -6.51 1.78 -14.94
C VAL A 99 -7.00 1.61 -16.37
N CYS A 100 -6.98 2.69 -17.15
CA CYS A 100 -7.19 2.65 -18.60
C CYS A 100 -6.06 3.45 -19.26
N GLY A 101 -5.14 2.72 -19.92
CA GLY A 101 -3.89 3.29 -20.41
C GLY A 101 -3.11 3.96 -19.27
N ASN A 102 -2.86 5.27 -19.38
CA ASN A 102 -2.15 6.05 -18.37
C ASN A 102 -3.05 6.72 -17.32
N ASN A 103 -4.36 6.49 -17.38
CA ASN A 103 -5.35 7.15 -16.54
C ASN A 103 -5.84 6.21 -15.42
N LEU A 104 -5.86 6.72 -14.19
CA LEU A 104 -6.50 6.08 -13.04
C LEU A 104 -8.00 6.38 -13.09
N VAL A 105 -8.81 5.34 -13.29
CA VAL A 105 -10.24 5.48 -13.58
C VAL A 105 -11.07 5.45 -12.29
N THR A 106 -10.81 4.49 -11.39
CA THR A 106 -11.57 4.36 -10.14
C THR A 106 -10.81 3.54 -9.10
N THR A 107 -11.21 3.68 -7.84
CA THR A 107 -10.72 2.86 -6.73
C THR A 107 -11.84 2.47 -5.77
N TYR A 108 -11.69 1.30 -5.17
CA TYR A 108 -12.64 0.75 -4.19
C TYR A 108 -11.97 -0.29 -3.30
N ASN A 109 -12.59 -0.60 -2.16
CA ASN A 109 -12.11 -1.65 -1.27
C ASN A 109 -12.33 -3.03 -1.90
N THR A 110 -11.32 -3.89 -1.92
CA THR A 110 -11.35 -5.16 -2.66
C THR A 110 -12.48 -6.10 -2.22
N ASP A 111 -12.81 -6.14 -0.93
CA ASP A 111 -13.93 -6.91 -0.40
C ASP A 111 -15.30 -6.43 -0.89
N SER A 112 -15.45 -5.12 -1.16
CA SER A 112 -16.76 -4.55 -1.54
C SER A 112 -17.25 -5.03 -2.91
N HIS A 113 -16.38 -5.58 -3.75
CA HIS A 113 -16.73 -6.06 -5.09
C HIS A 113 -16.89 -7.59 -5.16
N HIS A 114 -16.42 -8.34 -4.16
CA HIS A 114 -16.63 -9.80 -4.10
C HIS A 114 -18.10 -10.21 -3.89
N GLN A 115 -19.01 -9.24 -3.70
CA GLN A 115 -20.45 -9.49 -3.52
C GLN A 115 -21.24 -9.70 -4.83
N TYR A 116 -20.66 -9.45 -6.00
CA TYR A 116 -21.30 -9.79 -7.28
C TYR A 116 -20.67 -11.06 -7.87
N LYS A 117 -21.09 -12.23 -7.36
CA LYS A 117 -21.04 -13.46 -8.16
C LYS A 117 -22.15 -13.37 -9.19
N SER A 118 -21.81 -13.30 -10.48
CA SER A 118 -22.77 -13.51 -11.56
C SER A 118 -23.44 -14.88 -11.38
N TYR A 119 -24.75 -14.86 -11.21
CA TYR A 119 -25.65 -16.01 -11.39
C TYR A 119 -25.68 -16.44 -12.86
#